data_AF-A0A7C4FT03-F1
#
_entry.id   AF-A0A7C4FT03-F1
#
_cell.length_a   1.000
_cell.length_b   1.000
_cell.length_c   1.000
_cell.angle_alpha   90.00
_cell.angle_beta   90.00
_cell.angle_gamma   90.00
#
_symmetry.space_group_name_H-M   'P 1'
#
loop_
_entity.id
_entity.type
_entity.pdbx_description
1 polymer ?
#
loop_
_entity_poly.entity_id
_entity_poly.type
_entity_poly.pdbx_seq_one_letter_code
_entity_poly.pdbx_strand_id
1 'polypeptide(L)' 'MLTVKGVYEDNEIKLLEPLNIEGKHIVEIRFVETDPVKRHVIETFEKARGIWKDHPEVDEIFKEIRKDWDEWQEKLEKSV' A
#
# COMPACT_ATOMS: atom_id res chain seq x y z
N MET A 1 -1.34 -20.10 7.81
CA MET A 1 -0.36 -19.04 8.16
C MET A 1 -1.18 -17.84 8.55
N LEU A 2 -1.02 -17.32 9.77
CA LEU A 2 -1.75 -16.14 10.24
C LEU A 2 -0.87 -14.92 10.00
N THR A 3 -1.36 -13.95 9.22
CA THR A 3 -0.67 -12.67 8.99
C THR A 3 -1.39 -11.59 9.78
N VAL A 4 -0.68 -10.94 10.68
CA VAL A 4 -1.20 -9.79 11.46
C VAL A 4 -0.48 -8.52 11.05
N LYS A 5 -1.22 -7.42 11.00
CA LYS A 5 -0.66 -6.09 10.71
C LYS A 5 -0.27 -5.41 12.02
N GLY A 6 0.86 -4.73 12.02
CA GLY A 6 1.35 -3.96 13.17
C GLY A 6 2.20 -2.77 12.75
N VAL A 7 2.38 -1.84 13.68
CA VAL A 7 3.24 -0.67 13.53
C VAL A 7 4.50 -0.92 14.35
N TYR A 8 5.67 -0.68 13.75
CA TYR A 8 6.94 -0.70 14.47
C TYR A 8 7.25 0.72 14.97
N GLU A 9 7.27 0.89 16.29
CA GLU A 9 7.52 2.18 16.95
C GLU A 9 8.23 1.89 18.29
N ASP A 10 9.23 2.70 18.64
CA ASP A 10 9.96 2.60 19.92
C ASP A 10 10.54 1.21 20.23
N ASN A 11 11.05 0.50 19.21
CA ASN A 11 11.54 -0.88 19.28
C ASN A 11 10.49 -1.95 19.63
N GLU A 12 9.20 -1.62 19.51
CA GLU A 12 8.09 -2.56 19.72
C GLU A 12 7.24 -2.70 18.45
N ILE A 13 6.67 -3.88 18.22
CA ILE A 13 5.64 -4.09 17.20
C ILE A 13 4.27 -4.04 17.88
N LYS A 14 3.54 -2.94 17.66
CA LYS A 14 2.18 -2.76 18.14
C LYS A 14 1.21 -3.35 17.12
N LEU A 15 0.53 -4.44 17.46
CA LEU A 15 -0.46 -5.05 16.57
C LEU A 15 -1.69 -4.14 16.42
N LEU A 16 -2.21 -4.02 15.20
CA LEU A 16 -3.41 -3.22 14.92
C LEU A 16 -4.69 -3.91 15.41
N GLU A 17 -4.71 -5.23 15.42
CA GLU A 17 -5.78 -6.05 15.97
C GLU A 17 -5.23 -6.91 17.11
N PRO A 18 -5.98 -7.07 18.21
CA PRO A 18 -5.54 -7.89 19.34
C PRO A 18 -5.45 -9.35 18.91
N LEU A 19 -4.30 -9.95 19.17
CA LEU A 19 -4.06 -11.36 18.90
C LEU A 19 -3.81 -12.09 20.22
N ASN A 20 -4.63 -13.09 20.52
CA ASN A 20 -4.42 -13.94 21.69
C ASN A 20 -3.50 -15.11 21.32
N ILE A 21 -2.25 -15.06 21.77
CA ILE A 21 -1.27 -16.14 21.59
C ILE A 21 -0.73 -16.53 22.95
N GLU A 22 -0.79 -17.82 23.28
CA GLU A 22 -0.23 -18.36 24.52
C GLU A 22 1.19 -18.90 24.29
N GLY A 23 2.10 -18.62 25.22
CA GLY A 23 3.49 -19.09 25.15
C GLY A 23 4.40 -18.24 24.25
N LYS A 24 5.61 -18.74 23.98
CA LYS A 24 6.60 -18.07 23.12
C LYS A 24 6.47 -18.58 21.68
N HIS A 25 6.40 -17.65 20.74
CA HIS A 25 6.31 -17.94 19.31
C HIS A 25 7.47 -17.29 18.57
N ILE A 26 7.96 -17.96 17.54
CA ILE A 26 8.88 -17.39 16.57
C ILE A 26 8.02 -16.81 15.44
N VAL A 27 8.19 -15.52 15.16
CA VAL A 27 7.47 -14.82 14.09
C VAL A 27 8.44 -14.37 13.02
N GLU A 28 8.02 -14.45 11.76
CA GLU A 28 8.69 -13.81 10.64
C GLU A 28 8.12 -12.39 10.49
N ILE A 29 8.98 -11.38 10.55
CA ILE A 29 8.58 -9.98 10.33
C ILE A 29 8.89 -9.63 8.89
N ARG A 30 7.86 -9.23 8.14
CA ARG A 30 8.01 -8.74 6.77
C ARG A 30 7.78 -7.23 6.74
N PHE A 31 8.81 -6.49 6.33
CA PHE A 31 8.69 -5.07 6.04
C PHE A 31 8.16 -4.91 4.62
N VAL A 32 6.90 -4.48 4.50
CA VAL A 32 6.31 -4.12 3.22
C VAL A 32 6.50 -2.62 3.06
N GLU A 33 7.44 -2.21 2.22
CA GLU A 33 7.61 -0.81 1.86
C GLU A 33 6.39 -0.39 1.05
N THR A 34 5.48 0.34 1.69
CA THR A 34 4.45 1.09 0.96
C THR A 34 4.99 2.48 0.72
N ASP A 35 4.77 3.05 -0.46
CA ASP A 35 5.12 4.43 -0.79
C ASP A 35 3.84 5.26 -0.57
N PRO A 36 3.60 5.77 0.65
CA PRO A 36 2.40 6.54 0.97
C PRO A 36 2.33 7.84 0.18
N VAL A 37 3.47 8.37 -0.26
CA VAL A 37 3.55 9.58 -1.08
C VAL A 37 2.98 9.28 -2.47
N LYS A 38 3.40 8.18 -3.11
CA LYS A 38 2.83 7.76 -4.39
C LYS A 38 1.33 7.48 -4.29
N ARG A 39 0.86 6.80 -3.24
CA ARG A 39 -0.59 6.57 -3.03
C ARG A 39 -1.36 7.89 -2.97
N HIS A 40 -0.90 8.83 -2.13
CA HIS A 40 -1.54 10.13 -1.98
C HIS A 40 -1.55 10.95 -3.29
N VAL A 41 -0.45 10.90 -4.05
CA VAL A 41 -0.35 11.54 -5.36
C VAL A 41 -1.37 10.95 -6.33
N ILE A 42 -1.43 9.63 -6.47
CA ILE A 42 -2.39 8.95 -7.37
C ILE A 42 -3.83 9.30 -7.02
N GLU A 43 -4.22 9.23 -5.75
CA GLU A 43 -5.58 9.58 -5.30
C GLU A 43 -5.93 11.05 -5.57
N THR A 44 -4.96 11.94 -5.41
CA THR A 44 -5.13 13.38 -5.70
C THR A 44 -5.35 13.59 -7.19
N PHE A 45 -4.57 12.91 -8.04
CA PHE A 45 -4.77 12.95 -9.48
C PHE A 45 -6.15 12.38 -9.88
N GLU A 46 -6.60 11.26 -9.31
CA GLU A 46 -7.95 10.74 -9.60
C GLU A 46 -9.07 11.73 -9.28
N LYS A 47 -8.99 12.40 -8.12
CA LYS A 47 -9.99 13.40 -7.73
C LYS A 47 -10.00 14.62 -8.65
N ALA A 48 -8.82 15.01 -9.13
CA ALA A 48 -8.67 16.16 -10.02
C ALA A 48 -8.85 15.80 -11.51
N ARG A 49 -9.14 14.53 -11.85
CA ARG A 49 -9.37 14.06 -13.24
C ARG A 49 -10.39 14.88 -14.02
N GLY A 50 -11.39 15.44 -13.35
CA GLY A 50 -12.37 16.34 -13.99
C GLY A 50 -11.77 17.58 -14.64
N ILE A 51 -10.56 18.00 -14.24
CA ILE A 51 -9.86 19.19 -14.75
C ILE A 51 -9.21 18.92 -16.11
N TRP A 52 -8.69 17.71 -16.34
CA TRP A 52 -7.98 17.34 -17.57
C TRP A 52 -8.68 16.23 -18.36
N LYS A 53 -9.96 15.96 -18.06
CA LYS A 53 -10.76 14.96 -18.77
C LYS A 53 -10.90 15.26 -20.27
N ASP A 54 -10.87 16.54 -20.64
CA ASP A 54 -10.96 17.00 -22.01
C ASP A 54 -9.58 17.08 -22.70
N HIS A 55 -8.53 16.58 -22.05
CA HIS A 55 -7.17 16.44 -22.56
C HIS A 55 -6.81 14.95 -22.66
N PRO A 56 -7.16 14.29 -23.78
CA PRO A 56 -6.96 12.85 -23.96
C PRO A 56 -5.52 12.40 -23.70
N GLU A 57 -4.54 13.20 -24.10
CA GLU A 57 -3.11 12.94 -23.91
C GLU A 57 -2.71 12.87 -22.42
N VAL A 58 -3.32 13.71 -21.58
CA VAL A 58 -3.08 13.71 -20.13
C VAL A 58 -3.80 12.55 -19.46
N ASP A 59 -5.02 12.23 -19.92
CA ASP A 59 -5.79 11.09 -19.41
C ASP A 59 -5.13 9.74 -19.76
N GLU A 60 -4.50 9.63 -20.94
CA GLU A 60 -3.72 8.45 -21.34
C GLU A 60 -2.49 8.25 -20.46
N ILE A 61 -1.68 9.30 -20.27
CA ILE A 61 -0.51 9.25 -19.37
C ILE A 61 -0.95 8.87 -17.95
N PHE A 62 -2.06 9.43 -17.46
CA PHE A 62 -2.57 9.09 -16.13
C PHE A 62 -2.98 7.61 -16.02
N LYS A 63 -3.60 7.02 -17.06
CA LYS A 63 -3.94 5.59 -17.09
C LYS A 63 -2.70 4.70 -17.03
N GLU A 64 -1.63 5.06 -17.73
CA GLU A 64 -0.35 4.33 -17.68
C GLU A 64 0.23 4.36 -16.26
N ILE A 65 0.32 5.56 -15.67
CA ILE A 65 0.80 5.73 -14.29
C ILE A 65 -0.06 4.93 -13.30
N ARG A 66 -1.39 4.92 -13.49
CA ARG A 66 -2.30 4.15 -12.63
C ARG A 66 -2.10 2.65 -12.78
N LYS A 67 -1.91 2.17 -14.00
CA LYS A 67 -1.63 0.76 -14.28
C LYS A 67 -0.33 0.31 -13.60
N ASP A 68 0.74 1.08 -13.73
CA ASP A 68 2.03 0.77 -13.09
C ASP A 68 1.89 0.73 -11.56
N TRP A 69 1.07 1.61 -10.99
CA TRP A 69 0.75 1.60 -9.56
C TRP A 69 -0.01 0.34 -9.14
N ASP A 70 -1.05 -0.04 -9.88
CA ASP A 70 -1.85 -1.23 -9.58
C ASP A 70 -1.00 -2.52 -9.69
N GLU A 71 -0.14 -2.63 -10.72
CA GLU A 71 0.81 -3.74 -10.86
C GLU A 71 1.84 -3.78 -9.72
N TRP A 72 2.31 -2.63 -9.26
CA TRP A 72 3.21 -2.55 -8.13
C TRP A 72 2.53 -2.96 -6.82
N GLN A 73 1.29 -2.51 -6.57
CA GLN A 73 0.50 -2.95 -5.42
C GLN A 73 0.25 -4.45 -5.46
N GLU A 74 -0.11 -5.02 -6.61
CA GLU A 74 -0.34 -6.46 -6.76
C GLU A 74 0.94 -7.27 -6.50
N LYS A 75 2.11 -6.79 -6.98
CA LYS A 75 3.41 -7.42 -6.68
C LYS A 75 3.73 -7.37 -5.19
N LEU A 76 3.46 -6.26 -4.51
CA LEU A 76 3.62 -6.16 -3.07
C LEU A 76 2.71 -7.14 -2.34
N GLU A 77 1.42 -7.20 -2.69
CA GLU A 77 0.45 -8.11 -2.07
C GLU A 77 0.82 -9.58 -2.28
N LYS A 78 1.34 -9.94 -3.47
CA LYS A 78 1.82 -11.30 -3.78
C LYS A 78 3.16 -11.66 -3.14
N SER A 79 3.93 -10.66 -2.68
CA SER A 79 5.20 -10.86 -1.97
C SER A 79 5.02 -11.09 -0.45
N VAL A 80 3.78 -10.97 0.03
CA VAL A 80 3.33 -11.26 1.41
C VAL A 80 2.68 -12.64 1.48
#